data_AF-A0A6G1SYV8-F1
#
_entry.id   AF-A0A6G1SYV8-F1
#
_cell.length_a   1.000
_cell.length_b   1.000
_cell.length_c   1.000
_cell.angle_alpha   90.00
_cell.angle_beta   90.00
_cell.angle_gamma   90.00
#
_symmetry.space_group_name_H-M   'P 1'
#
loop_
_entity.id
_entity.type
_entity.pdbx_description
1 polymer ?
#
loop_
_entity_poly.entity_id
_entity_poly.type
_entity_poly.pdbx_seq_one_letter_code
_entity_poly.pdbx_strand_id
1 'polypeptide(L)'
;MKGVIDGVGCGTAEADADGNWVLQIGVDAPCQPAIGDAVAFWLNGVPTSTSETWQPGGAPSDVANGVSLAGEGGVQAPKAGTFAWVVPAKGVGIVVFPGGTIEDAVAAAPQVGSFWVTVDGTFHAYVVGAPGFVNAAFLARFLGGAIPAGSPIVVVV
;
A
#
# COMPACT_ATOMS: atom_id res chain seq x y z
N MET A 1 11.16 6.85 -0.53
CA MET A 1 11.43 7.71 0.65
C MET A 1 12.79 8.40 0.48
N LYS A 2 12.95 9.62 0.98
CA LYS A 2 14.20 10.41 0.92
C LYS A 2 14.50 11.00 2.31
N GLY A 3 15.74 10.84 2.77
CA GLY A 3 16.25 11.57 3.94
C GLY A 3 16.81 12.92 3.54
N VAL A 4 16.53 13.94 4.34
CA VAL A 4 16.92 15.33 4.11
C VAL A 4 17.51 15.92 5.39
N ILE A 5 18.67 16.55 5.28
CA ILE A 5 19.30 17.37 6.33
C ILE A 5 19.49 18.76 5.74
N ASP A 6 19.04 19.80 6.45
CA ASP A 6 19.14 21.20 6.02
C ASP A 6 18.64 21.47 4.58
N GLY A 7 17.59 20.75 4.17
CA GLY A 7 17.00 20.85 2.83
C GLY A 7 17.76 20.10 1.72
N VAL A 8 18.92 19.51 2.03
CA VAL A 8 19.74 18.75 1.09
C VAL A 8 19.43 17.25 1.18
N GLY A 9 19.33 16.58 0.03
CA GLY A 9 19.07 15.15 -0.03
C GLY A 9 20.27 14.30 0.39
N CYS A 10 20.10 13.47 1.40
CA CYS A 10 21.14 12.61 1.96
C CYS A 10 21.16 11.19 1.38
N GLY A 11 20.00 10.71 0.91
CA GLY A 11 19.84 9.36 0.39
C GLY A 11 18.38 9.06 0.06
N THR A 12 18.15 7.96 -0.65
CA THR A 12 16.82 7.46 -1.00
C THR A 12 16.67 5.99 -0.66
N ALA A 13 15.45 5.58 -0.34
CA ALA A 13 15.08 4.19 -0.09
C ALA A 13 13.75 3.87 -0.79
N GLU A 14 13.62 2.64 -1.28
CA GLU A 14 12.38 2.10 -1.85
C GLU A 14 11.74 1.11 -0.87
N ALA A 15 10.41 1.01 -0.93
CA ALA A 15 9.67 0.11 -0.05
C ALA A 15 9.85 -1.34 -0.54
N ASP A 16 9.97 -2.28 0.37
CA ASP A 16 9.74 -3.69 0.04
C ASP A 16 8.24 -3.99 -0.13
N ALA A 17 7.91 -5.26 -0.41
CA ALA A 17 6.53 -5.71 -0.60
C ALA A 17 5.65 -5.59 0.65
N ASP A 18 6.26 -5.42 1.82
CA ASP A 18 5.59 -5.25 3.11
C ASP A 18 5.54 -3.78 3.55
N GLY A 19 6.10 -2.88 2.75
CA GLY A 19 6.12 -1.44 3.02
C GLY A 19 7.26 -0.99 3.93
N ASN A 20 8.26 -1.85 4.20
CA ASN A 20 9.43 -1.47 4.99
C ASN A 20 10.48 -0.79 4.10
N TRP A 21 11.30 0.06 4.71
CA TRP A 21 12.40 0.75 4.04
C TRP A 21 13.68 0.65 4.86
N VAL A 22 14.82 0.61 4.18
CA VAL A 22 16.12 0.83 4.79
C VAL A 22 16.78 2.03 4.12
N LEU A 23 16.86 3.14 4.85
CA LEU A 23 17.60 4.33 4.42
C LEU A 23 18.97 4.33 5.08
N GLN A 24 20.02 4.39 4.27
CA GLN A 24 21.40 4.54 4.74
C GLN A 24 21.89 5.94 4.39
N ILE A 25 22.33 6.71 5.38
CA ILE A 25 22.98 8.02 5.20
C ILE A 25 24.43 7.88 5.65
N GLY A 26 25.34 7.73 4.68
CA GLY A 26 26.77 7.65 4.94
C GLY A 26 27.36 8.98 5.40
N VAL A 27 28.52 8.93 6.06
CA VAL A 27 29.27 10.13 6.50
C VAL A 27 29.66 11.04 5.32
N ASP A 28 29.83 10.45 4.13
CA ASP A 28 30.18 11.15 2.88
C ASP A 28 28.95 11.46 2.01
N ALA A 29 27.74 11.41 2.58
CA ALA A 29 26.52 11.72 1.83
C ALA A 29 26.55 13.17 1.31
N PRO A 30 25.84 13.49 0.20
CA PRO A 30 25.85 14.83 -0.39
C PRO A 30 25.41 15.96 0.56
N CYS A 31 24.65 15.62 1.60
CA CYS A 31 24.20 16.56 2.61
C CYS A 31 25.23 16.83 3.72
N GLN A 32 26.40 16.17 3.70
CA GLN A 32 27.50 16.33 4.67
C GLN A 32 27.03 16.24 6.13
N PRO A 33 26.41 15.12 6.53
CA PRO A 33 25.80 14.99 7.85
C PRO A 33 26.83 15.14 8.98
N ALA A 34 26.46 15.91 9.99
CA ALA A 34 27.18 16.04 11.25
C ALA A 34 26.42 15.33 12.38
N ILE A 35 27.18 14.92 13.41
CA ILE A 35 26.62 14.32 14.63
C ILE A 35 25.59 15.28 15.24
N GLY A 36 24.37 14.80 15.41
CA GLY A 36 23.28 15.59 16.00
C GLY A 36 22.34 16.24 14.98
N ASP A 37 22.65 16.17 13.69
CA ASP A 37 21.77 16.73 12.66
C ASP A 37 20.39 16.07 12.66
N ALA A 38 19.35 16.87 12.40
CA ALA A 38 18.01 16.37 12.24
C ALA A 38 17.78 15.84 10.81
N VAL A 39 17.52 14.55 10.70
CA VAL A 39 17.09 13.90 9.46
C VAL A 39 15.58 14.04 9.34
N ALA A 40 15.12 14.89 8.44
CA ALA A 40 13.72 14.95 8.03
C ALA A 40 13.46 13.93 6.91
N PHE A 41 12.26 13.34 6.88
CA PHE A 41 11.89 12.40 5.84
C PHE A 41 10.84 12.95 4.88
N TRP A 42 11.03 12.61 3.61
CA TRP A 42 10.06 12.85 2.53
C TRP A 42 9.57 11.52 1.99
N LEU A 43 8.25 11.36 1.93
CA LEU A 43 7.58 10.18 1.39
C LEU A 43 6.83 10.58 0.13
N ASN A 44 7.20 10.00 -1.02
CA ASN A 44 6.57 10.28 -2.32
C ASN A 44 6.48 11.77 -2.67
N GLY A 45 7.51 12.55 -2.32
CA GLY A 45 7.57 13.98 -2.59
C GLY A 45 6.79 14.85 -1.59
N VAL A 46 6.27 14.27 -0.51
CA VAL A 46 5.58 15.00 0.58
C VAL A 46 6.43 14.93 1.85
N PRO A 47 6.63 16.04 2.58
CA PRO A 47 7.32 16.01 3.88
C PRO A 47 6.52 15.22 4.91
N THR A 48 7.21 14.55 5.81
CA THR A 48 6.60 13.86 6.97
C THR A 48 6.83 14.67 8.25
N SER A 49 6.01 14.45 9.27
CA SER A 49 6.18 15.09 10.58
C SER A 49 7.24 14.42 11.47
N THR A 50 7.79 13.29 11.03
CA THR A 50 8.75 12.49 11.80
C THR A 50 10.18 12.89 11.42
N SER A 51 11.09 12.91 12.40
CA SER A 51 12.51 13.16 12.21
C SER A 51 13.35 12.26 13.11
N GLU A 52 14.57 11.95 12.69
CA GLU A 52 15.57 11.24 13.49
C GLU A 52 16.83 12.10 13.68
N THR A 53 17.65 11.76 14.65
CA THR A 53 18.96 12.40 14.84
C THR A 53 20.04 11.55 14.18
N TRP A 54 20.83 12.15 13.29
CA TRP A 54 21.91 11.43 12.61
C TRP A 54 23.09 11.17 13.57
N GLN A 55 23.63 9.94 13.48
CA GLN A 55 24.84 9.50 14.14
C GLN A 55 25.61 8.54 13.21
N PRO A 56 26.96 8.56 13.17
CA PRO A 56 27.75 7.60 12.42
C PRO A 56 27.46 6.17 12.90
N GLY A 57 27.07 5.28 11.97
CA GLY A 57 26.67 3.91 12.30
C GLY A 57 25.41 3.80 13.17
N GLY A 58 24.69 4.91 13.37
CA GLY A 58 23.50 4.98 14.21
C GLY A 58 22.35 4.16 13.66
N ALA A 59 21.60 3.56 14.57
CA ALA A 59 20.28 3.00 14.30
C ALA A 59 19.20 4.05 14.63
N PRO A 60 17.96 3.88 14.15
CA PRO A 60 16.84 4.73 14.57
C PRO A 60 16.67 4.76 16.09
N SER A 61 16.07 5.84 16.59
CA SER A 61 15.78 6.01 18.03
C SER A 61 14.99 4.84 18.64
N ASP A 62 14.11 4.21 17.86
CA ASP A 62 13.42 2.96 18.20
C ASP A 62 13.83 1.85 17.22
N VAL A 63 14.89 1.10 17.55
CA VAL A 63 15.36 -0.02 16.72
C VAL A 63 14.37 -1.18 16.69
N ALA A 64 13.57 -1.35 17.75
CA ALA A 64 12.67 -2.49 17.88
C ALA A 64 11.45 -2.34 16.96
N ASN A 65 10.92 -1.13 16.83
CA ASN A 65 9.73 -0.85 16.04
C ASN A 65 10.01 -0.08 14.74
N GLY A 66 11.22 0.48 14.59
CA GLY A 66 11.57 1.37 13.49
C GLY A 66 10.90 2.74 13.59
N VAL A 67 10.96 3.49 12.48
CA VAL A 67 10.35 4.82 12.38
C VAL A 67 9.11 4.72 11.50
N SER A 68 7.94 4.95 12.10
CA SER A 68 6.70 5.06 11.32
C SER A 68 6.63 6.45 10.67
N LEU A 69 6.51 6.45 9.34
CA LEU A 69 6.34 7.67 8.56
C LEU A 69 4.89 7.80 8.13
N ALA A 70 4.19 8.82 8.63
CA ALA A 70 2.94 9.28 8.06
C ALA A 70 3.24 10.54 7.25
N GLY A 71 3.07 10.48 5.92
CA GLY A 71 3.05 11.70 5.12
C GLY A 71 1.78 12.47 5.44
N GLU A 72 1.88 13.78 5.69
CA GLU A 72 0.69 14.64 5.74
C GLU A 72 0.05 14.67 4.34
N GLY A 73 -0.87 13.75 4.08
CA GLY A 73 -1.56 13.61 2.79
C GLY A 73 -1.06 12.48 1.87
N GLY A 74 -0.09 11.67 2.30
CA GLY A 74 0.30 10.46 1.58
C GLY A 74 -0.64 9.31 1.93
N VAL A 75 -1.74 9.13 1.19
CA VAL A 75 -2.52 7.87 1.27
C VAL A 75 -1.56 6.74 0.88
N GLN A 76 -1.25 5.83 1.81
CA GLN A 76 -0.44 4.66 1.51
C GLN A 76 -1.07 3.95 0.31
N ALA A 77 -0.29 3.72 -0.74
CA ALA A 77 -0.75 2.92 -1.87
C ALA A 77 -1.22 1.57 -1.28
N PRO A 78 -2.51 1.22 -1.42
CA PRO A 78 -3.01 0.07 -0.70
C PRO A 78 -2.37 -1.20 -1.26
N LYS A 79 -1.95 -2.10 -0.36
CA LYS A 79 -1.23 -3.33 -0.71
C LYS A 79 -2.10 -4.17 -1.66
N ALA A 80 -1.50 -4.77 -2.68
CA ALA A 80 -2.20 -5.74 -3.51
C ALA A 80 -2.84 -6.82 -2.63
N GLY A 81 -4.07 -7.22 -2.95
CA GLY A 81 -4.87 -8.12 -2.13
C GLY A 81 -5.59 -7.47 -0.95
N THR A 82 -5.50 -6.15 -0.75
CA THR A 82 -6.28 -5.40 0.27
C THR A 82 -7.21 -4.38 -0.38
N PHE A 83 -8.16 -3.79 0.34
CA PHE A 83 -9.00 -2.71 -0.20
C PHE A 83 -8.43 -1.34 0.15
N ALA A 84 -8.51 -0.41 -0.82
CA ALA A 84 -8.08 0.98 -0.63
C ALA A 84 -8.94 1.77 0.37
N TRP A 85 -10.16 1.29 0.62
CA TRP A 85 -11.18 1.97 1.41
C TRP A 85 -11.95 0.96 2.26
N VAL A 86 -12.64 1.48 3.28
CA VAL A 86 -13.49 0.67 4.16
C VAL A 86 -14.59 -0.01 3.34
N VAL A 87 -14.59 -1.34 3.35
CA VAL A 87 -15.70 -2.15 2.82
C VAL A 87 -16.88 -2.02 3.78
N PRO A 88 -18.11 -1.74 3.31
CA PRO A 88 -19.26 -1.61 4.19
C PRO A 88 -19.52 -2.90 4.97
N ALA A 89 -20.08 -2.77 6.16
CA ALA A 89 -20.44 -3.93 6.98
C ALA A 89 -21.78 -4.59 6.56
N LYS A 90 -22.60 -3.89 5.75
CA LYS A 90 -23.89 -4.36 5.22
C LYS A 90 -24.22 -3.62 3.91
N GLY A 91 -24.99 -4.23 3.03
CA GLY A 91 -25.56 -3.56 1.85
C GLY A 91 -24.61 -3.56 0.65
N VAL A 92 -24.56 -2.45 -0.08
CA VAL A 92 -23.77 -2.33 -1.32
C VAL A 92 -22.72 -1.23 -1.17
N GLY A 93 -21.50 -1.51 -1.61
CA GLY A 93 -20.41 -0.54 -1.67
C GLY A 93 -19.73 -0.52 -3.03
N ILE A 94 -19.10 0.60 -3.36
CA ILE A 94 -18.15 0.69 -4.47
C ILE A 94 -16.78 0.96 -3.84
N VAL A 95 -15.84 0.07 -4.10
CA VAL A 95 -14.47 0.14 -3.57
C VAL A 95 -13.47 0.02 -4.72
N VAL A 96 -12.23 0.44 -4.48
CA VAL A 96 -11.13 0.26 -5.43
C VAL A 96 -10.25 -0.88 -4.94
N PHE A 97 -10.03 -1.86 -5.81
CA PHE A 97 -9.11 -2.96 -5.56
C PHE A 97 -7.74 -2.64 -6.20
N PRO A 98 -6.66 -2.54 -5.40
CA PRO A 98 -5.30 -2.28 -5.87
C PRO A 98 -4.69 -3.41 -6.71
N GLY A 99 -5.43 -4.49 -6.93
CA GLY A 99 -5.02 -5.64 -7.72
C GLY A 99 -4.68 -6.84 -6.84
N GLY A 100 -4.62 -8.02 -7.43
CA GLY A 100 -4.46 -9.29 -6.72
C GLY A 100 -5.40 -10.35 -7.28
N THR A 101 -5.65 -11.40 -6.52
CA THR A 101 -6.62 -12.45 -6.87
C THR A 101 -7.98 -12.19 -6.22
N ILE A 102 -9.02 -12.83 -6.75
CA ILE A 102 -10.35 -12.81 -6.12
C ILE A 102 -10.30 -13.50 -4.74
N GLU A 103 -9.44 -14.49 -4.55
CA GLU A 103 -9.20 -15.13 -3.26
C GLU A 103 -8.61 -14.14 -2.23
N ASP A 104 -7.69 -13.27 -2.65
CA ASP A 104 -7.18 -12.20 -1.79
C ASP A 104 -8.30 -11.21 -1.41
N ALA A 105 -9.15 -10.83 -2.37
CA ALA A 105 -10.28 -9.95 -2.12
C ALA A 105 -11.30 -10.56 -1.13
N VAL A 106 -11.57 -11.86 -1.25
CA VAL A 106 -12.41 -12.62 -0.30
C VAL A 106 -11.78 -12.64 1.08
N ALA A 107 -10.47 -12.89 1.19
CA ALA A 107 -9.77 -12.90 2.46
C ALA A 107 -9.75 -11.51 3.13
N ALA A 108 -9.61 -10.44 2.35
CA ALA A 108 -9.59 -9.06 2.84
C ALA A 108 -10.98 -8.53 3.26
N ALA A 109 -12.07 -9.13 2.77
CA ALA A 109 -13.43 -8.73 3.09
C ALA A 109 -14.35 -9.95 3.27
N PRO A 110 -14.17 -10.75 4.33
CA PRO A 110 -14.90 -12.00 4.53
C PRO A 110 -16.41 -11.83 4.72
N GLN A 111 -16.88 -10.61 4.99
CA GLN A 111 -18.30 -10.27 5.07
C GLN A 111 -18.98 -10.20 3.69
N VAL A 112 -18.24 -10.03 2.59
CA VAL A 112 -18.79 -9.83 1.26
C VAL A 112 -19.33 -11.14 0.69
N GLY A 113 -20.58 -11.14 0.24
CA GLY A 113 -21.21 -12.28 -0.44
C GLY A 113 -21.00 -12.30 -1.95
N SER A 114 -20.80 -11.14 -2.59
CA SER A 114 -20.44 -11.07 -4.01
C SER A 114 -19.63 -9.84 -4.41
N PHE A 115 -18.77 -10.03 -5.40
CA PHE A 115 -17.94 -9.00 -6.03
C PHE A 115 -18.37 -8.83 -7.49
N TRP A 116 -18.44 -7.60 -7.97
CA TRP A 116 -18.79 -7.30 -9.35
C TRP A 116 -17.74 -6.35 -9.93
N VAL A 117 -17.04 -6.82 -10.96
CA VAL A 117 -15.99 -6.06 -11.64
C VAL A 117 -16.48 -5.72 -13.04
N THR A 118 -16.34 -4.46 -13.45
CA THR A 118 -16.70 -4.05 -14.81
C THR A 118 -15.52 -4.26 -15.76
N VAL A 119 -15.76 -4.93 -16.88
CA VAL A 119 -14.79 -5.02 -17.98
C VAL A 119 -15.52 -4.82 -19.30
N ASP A 120 -14.99 -3.97 -20.17
CA ASP A 120 -15.59 -3.65 -21.48
C ASP A 120 -17.08 -3.25 -21.36
N GLY A 121 -17.41 -2.51 -20.30
CA GLY A 121 -18.78 -2.05 -20.01
C GLY A 121 -19.74 -3.11 -19.43
N THR A 122 -19.26 -4.33 -19.19
CA THR A 122 -20.07 -5.44 -18.66
C THR A 122 -19.66 -5.79 -17.23
N PHE A 123 -20.63 -6.03 -16.35
CA PHE A 123 -20.36 -6.55 -15.01
C PHE A 123 -20.12 -8.06 -15.03
N HIS A 124 -19.02 -8.48 -14.42
CA HIS A 124 -18.71 -9.87 -14.15
C HIS A 124 -18.81 -10.11 -12.65
N ALA A 125 -19.71 -11.01 -12.25
CA ALA A 125 -19.98 -11.32 -10.85
C ALA A 125 -19.16 -12.52 -10.38
N TYR A 126 -18.62 -12.43 -9.18
CA TYR A 126 -18.13 -13.55 -8.40
C TYR A 126 -18.94 -13.66 -7.11
N VAL A 127 -19.58 -14.81 -6.89
CA VAL A 127 -20.36 -15.11 -5.70
C VAL A 127 -19.57 -16.02 -4.77
N VAL A 128 -19.33 -15.57 -3.54
CA VAL A 128 -18.52 -16.28 -2.57
C VAL A 128 -19.21 -17.58 -2.14
N GLY A 129 -18.47 -18.69 -2.18
CA GLY A 129 -18.98 -20.02 -1.83
C GLY A 129 -19.93 -20.65 -2.86
N ALA A 130 -20.22 -19.96 -3.97
CA ALA A 130 -21.05 -20.53 -5.03
C ALA A 130 -20.31 -21.62 -5.82
N PRO A 131 -21.04 -22.59 -6.42
CA PRO A 131 -20.44 -23.58 -7.31
C PRO A 131 -19.71 -22.92 -8.49
N GLY A 132 -18.67 -23.59 -9.00
CA GLY A 132 -17.82 -23.04 -10.05
C GLY A 132 -18.56 -22.60 -11.33
N PHE A 133 -19.69 -23.22 -11.67
CA PHE A 133 -20.49 -22.81 -12.84
C PHE A 133 -21.10 -21.41 -12.69
N VAL A 134 -21.39 -20.97 -11.46
CA VAL A 134 -21.90 -19.61 -11.17
C VAL A 134 -20.81 -18.58 -11.47
N ASN A 135 -19.56 -18.90 -11.13
CA ASN A 135 -18.40 -18.01 -11.28
C ASN A 135 -17.63 -18.23 -12.60
N ALA A 136 -18.09 -19.14 -13.47
CA ALA A 136 -17.35 -19.55 -14.66
C ALA A 136 -17.05 -18.37 -15.61
N ALA A 137 -18.03 -17.47 -15.80
CA ALA A 137 -17.85 -16.30 -16.65
C ALA A 137 -16.83 -15.30 -16.06
N PHE A 138 -16.81 -15.15 -14.74
CA PHE A 138 -15.81 -14.33 -14.06
C PHE A 138 -14.41 -14.94 -14.22
N LEU A 139 -14.26 -16.22 -13.92
CA LEU A 139 -12.97 -16.93 -14.00
C LEU A 139 -12.44 -17.04 -15.43
N ALA A 140 -13.32 -17.08 -16.43
CA ALA A 140 -12.91 -17.00 -17.83
C ALA A 140 -12.39 -15.60 -18.21
N ARG A 141 -12.95 -14.53 -17.62
CA ARG A 141 -12.51 -13.14 -17.88
C ARG A 141 -11.24 -12.78 -17.12
N PHE A 142 -11.11 -13.29 -15.91
CA PHE A 142 -10.00 -13.08 -14.98
C PHE A 142 -9.29 -14.40 -14.75
N LEU A 143 -8.34 -14.74 -15.63
CA LEU A 143 -7.60 -15.99 -15.55
C LEU A 143 -6.90 -16.12 -14.19
N GLY A 144 -7.13 -17.25 -13.52
CA GLY A 144 -6.63 -17.47 -12.16
C GLY A 144 -7.21 -16.51 -11.11
N GLY A 145 -8.36 -15.88 -11.39
CA GLY A 145 -8.98 -14.91 -10.50
C GLY A 145 -8.26 -13.56 -10.44
N ALA A 146 -7.27 -13.31 -11.30
CA ALA A 146 -6.46 -12.10 -11.25
C ALA A 146 -7.27 -10.86 -11.65
N ILE A 147 -7.47 -9.94 -10.70
CA ILE A 147 -8.15 -8.65 -10.90
C ILE A 147 -7.08 -7.57 -11.07
N PRO A 148 -7.14 -6.74 -12.13
CA PRO A 148 -6.18 -5.67 -12.36
C PRO A 148 -6.13 -4.63 -11.23
N ALA A 149 -4.96 -4.02 -11.05
CA ALA A 149 -4.79 -2.92 -10.12
C ALA A 149 -5.66 -1.70 -10.45
N GLY A 150 -6.23 -1.07 -9.42
CA GLY A 150 -7.10 0.09 -9.57
C GLY A 150 -8.51 -0.24 -10.08
N SER A 151 -8.89 -1.52 -10.08
CA SER A 151 -10.22 -1.93 -10.55
C SER A 151 -11.32 -1.42 -9.61
N PRO A 152 -12.33 -0.69 -10.10
CA PRO A 152 -13.53 -0.44 -9.33
C PRO A 152 -14.33 -1.73 -9.17
N ILE A 153 -14.68 -2.07 -7.94
CA ILE A 153 -15.45 -3.26 -7.60
C ILE A 153 -16.72 -2.83 -6.85
N VAL A 154 -17.87 -3.34 -7.29
CA VAL A 154 -19.09 -3.30 -6.48
C VAL A 154 -19.08 -4.53 -5.57
N VAL A 155 -19.25 -4.30 -4.27
CA VAL A 155 -19.34 -5.34 -3.25
C VAL A 155 -20.75 -5.40 -2.69
N VAL A 156 -21.26 -6.61 -2.48
CA VAL A 156 -22.55 -6.85 -1.82
C VAL A 156 -22.29 -7.69 -0.58
N VAL A 157 -22.73 -7.17 0.57
CA VAL A 157 -22.50 -7.69 1.93
C VAL A 157 -23.82 -8.14 2.54
#